data_AF-A0A1I4ZCZ2-F1
#
_entry.id   AF-A0A1I4ZCZ2-F1
#
_cell.length_a   1.000
_cell.length_b   1.000
_cell.length_c   1.000
_cell.angle_alpha   90.00
_cell.angle_beta   90.00
_cell.angle_gamma   90.00
#
_symmetry.space_group_name_H-M   'P 1'
#
loop_
_entity.id
_entity.type
_entity.pdbx_description
1 polymer ?
#
loop_
_entity_poly.entity_id
_entity_poly.type
_entity_poly.pdbx_seq_one_letter_code
_entity_poly.pdbx_strand_id
1 'polypeptide(L)'
;MLMLIITNCRHIANDNSERTNSDDEENEKISDVINYHRKWIVIKDEEKNQKQQMEVYISELGDTIYNQNKFFVNGKLDSTKSNFYELDLSAKTNGEYKGKIKIHSGYIHNIESPITRRRLQLYLLNREDSINTDFESINMNNIKFSYSSSNDTLIGILLDMIEIDTVIDGENMVRLLESRYYLDNKSETLNTLINEFEKNKN
;
A
#
# COMPACT_ATOMS: atom_id res chain seq x y z
N MET A 1 12.59 0.87 -10.68
CA MET A 1 11.88 0.54 -9.42
C MET A 1 12.81 -0.35 -8.63
N LEU A 2 13.42 0.17 -7.56
CA LEU A 2 14.29 -0.61 -6.69
C LEU A 2 13.44 -1.09 -5.52
N MET A 3 13.09 -2.37 -5.52
CA MET A 3 12.34 -3.01 -4.42
C MET A 3 13.38 -3.42 -3.38
N LEU A 4 13.40 -2.73 -2.23
CA LEU A 4 14.23 -3.13 -1.10
C LEU A 4 13.41 -4.10 -0.24
N ILE A 5 13.73 -5.39 -0.32
CA ILE A 5 13.18 -6.42 0.56
C ILE A 5 14.25 -6.70 1.62
N ILE A 6 13.95 -6.42 2.88
CA ILE A 6 14.79 -6.85 4.01
C ILE A 6 14.04 -8.02 4.66
N THR A 7 14.44 -9.25 4.35
CA THR A 7 13.97 -10.45 5.03
C THR A 7 14.91 -10.79 6.19
N ASN A 8 14.36 -10.94 7.39
CA ASN A 8 15.10 -11.47 8.52
C ASN A 8 14.86 -12.98 8.59
N CYS A 9 15.74 -13.78 8.00
CA CYS A 9 15.68 -15.23 8.15
C CYS A 9 16.13 -15.62 9.57
N ARG A 10 15.19 -15.83 10.49
CA ARG A 10 15.48 -16.61 11.69
C ARG A 10 15.67 -18.08 11.28
N HIS A 11 16.92 -18.53 11.29
CA HIS A 11 17.24 -19.95 11.21
C HIS A 11 16.59 -20.66 12.41
N ILE A 12 15.53 -21.42 12.16
CA ILE A 12 15.06 -22.44 13.09
C ILE A 12 16.04 -23.60 12.93
N ALA A 13 16.91 -23.78 13.92
CA ALA A 13 17.74 -24.98 14.03
C ALA A 13 16.84 -26.14 14.46
N ASN A 14 16.58 -27.07 13.54
CA ASN A 14 15.91 -28.33 13.88
C ASN A 14 16.93 -29.27 14.53
N ASP A 15 16.82 -29.43 15.84
CA ASP A 15 17.43 -30.54 16.56
C ASP A 15 16.49 -31.75 16.46
N ASN A 16 16.98 -32.85 15.89
CA ASN A 16 16.20 -34.08 15.72
C ASN A 16 16.19 -34.89 17.03
N SER A 17 15.01 -35.08 17.63
CA SER A 17 14.76 -36.26 18.47
C SER A 17 13.30 -36.72 18.34
N GLU A 18 13.15 -38.03 18.10
CA GLU A 18 11.91 -38.73 17.74
C GLU A 18 10.89 -38.91 18.89
N ARG A 19 9.60 -38.87 18.48
CA ARG A 19 8.41 -39.62 18.95
C ARG A 19 7.83 -39.38 20.36
N THR A 20 6.57 -38.95 20.40
CA THR A 20 5.40 -39.86 20.59
C THR A 20 4.07 -39.15 20.27
N ASN A 21 3.15 -39.89 19.65
CA ASN A 21 1.76 -39.50 19.35
C ASN A 21 0.92 -39.35 20.63
N SER A 22 0.11 -38.31 20.69
CA SER A 22 -1.21 -38.35 21.34
C SER A 22 -2.14 -37.40 20.59
N ASP A 23 -3.23 -37.97 20.12
CA ASP A 23 -4.38 -37.29 19.52
C ASP A 23 -4.92 -36.20 20.44
N ASP A 24 -4.89 -34.97 19.96
CA ASP A 24 -5.80 -33.86 20.29
C ASP A 24 -5.53 -32.77 19.26
N GLU A 25 -5.98 -32.98 18.01
CA GLU A 25 -6.12 -31.87 17.05
C GLU A 25 -7.33 -31.01 17.50
N GLU A 26 -7.13 -30.25 18.57
CA GLU A 26 -7.77 -28.94 18.66
C GLU A 26 -7.30 -28.16 17.44
N ASN A 27 -8.16 -28.10 16.42
CA ASN A 27 -8.06 -27.12 15.36
C ASN A 27 -8.22 -25.73 16.01
N GLU A 28 -7.16 -25.23 16.64
CA GLU A 28 -6.95 -23.79 16.77
C GLU A 28 -6.97 -23.25 15.34
N LYS A 29 -8.12 -22.71 14.93
CA LYS A 29 -8.14 -21.67 13.90
C LYS A 29 -7.26 -20.55 14.44
N ILE A 30 -5.96 -20.63 14.15
CA ILE A 30 -5.09 -19.48 14.21
C ILE A 30 -5.81 -18.44 13.35
N SER A 31 -6.29 -17.39 14.02
CA SER A 31 -6.76 -16.20 13.35
C SER A 31 -5.56 -15.67 12.56
N ASP A 32 -5.47 -16.01 11.27
CA ASP A 32 -4.45 -15.56 10.30
C ASP A 32 -4.42 -14.02 10.11
N VAL A 33 -5.15 -13.28 10.95
CA VAL A 33 -5.18 -11.82 10.97
C VAL A 33 -3.89 -11.31 11.62
N ILE A 34 -2.91 -11.05 10.78
CA ILE A 34 -1.66 -10.38 11.17
C ILE A 34 -1.95 -8.90 11.41
N ASN A 35 -1.60 -8.41 12.59
CA ASN A 35 -1.64 -6.99 12.92
C ASN A 35 -0.36 -6.30 12.44
N TYR A 36 -0.50 -5.04 12.00
CA TYR A 36 0.58 -4.23 11.48
C TYR A 36 0.69 -2.90 12.21
N HIS A 37 1.93 -2.48 12.44
CA HIS A 37 2.27 -1.14 12.88
C HIS A 37 2.76 -0.30 11.70
N ARG A 38 2.03 0.76 11.36
CA ARG A 38 2.40 1.73 10.34
C ARG A 38 3.38 2.75 10.89
N LYS A 39 4.55 2.90 10.25
CA LYS A 39 5.60 3.83 10.67
C LYS A 39 6.24 4.55 9.49
N TRP A 40 6.73 5.76 9.75
CA TRP A 40 7.59 6.50 8.84
C TRP A 40 9.05 6.33 9.21
N ILE A 41 9.84 5.74 8.32
CA ILE A 41 11.30 5.64 8.41
C ILE A 41 11.90 6.84 7.69
N VAL A 42 12.94 7.45 8.28
CA VAL A 42 13.65 8.60 7.69
C VAL A 42 15.09 8.20 7.40
N ILE A 43 15.48 8.30 6.13
CA ILE A 43 16.84 8.11 5.66
C ILE A 43 17.38 9.48 5.24
N LYS A 44 18.58 9.83 5.68
CA LYS A 44 19.21 11.12 5.38
C LYS A 44 20.57 10.92 4.73
N ASP A 45 20.85 11.75 3.75
CA ASP A 45 22.18 11.97 3.18
C ASP A 45 22.52 13.43 3.44
N GLU A 46 23.27 13.68 4.52
CA GLU A 46 23.62 15.03 4.97
C GLU A 46 24.57 15.73 4.00
N GLU A 47 25.44 14.98 3.29
CA GLU A 47 26.37 15.55 2.30
C GLU A 47 25.63 16.15 1.11
N LYS A 48 24.58 15.48 0.63
CA LYS A 48 23.75 15.95 -0.48
C LYS A 48 22.55 16.78 -0.05
N ASN A 49 22.37 16.98 1.26
CA ASN A 49 21.17 17.60 1.85
C ASN A 49 19.87 16.95 1.33
N GLN A 50 19.86 15.63 1.30
CA GLN A 50 18.75 14.80 0.84
C GLN A 50 18.12 14.05 2.01
N LYS A 51 16.81 13.87 1.92
CA LYS A 51 16.04 13.12 2.91
C LYS A 51 14.96 12.31 2.20
N GLN A 52 14.83 11.04 2.56
CA GLN A 52 13.72 10.19 2.15
C GLN A 52 12.91 9.81 3.37
N GLN A 53 11.60 9.99 3.29
CA GLN A 53 10.64 9.44 4.25
C GLN A 53 9.93 8.27 3.57
N MET A 54 9.91 7.10 4.19
CA MET A 54 9.22 5.92 3.70
C MET A 54 8.19 5.47 4.73
N GLU A 55 6.94 5.33 4.31
CA GLU A 55 5.94 4.68 5.12
C GLU A 55 6.02 3.18 4.90
N VAL A 56 6.08 2.44 6.00
CA VAL A 56 6.11 0.99 6.02
C VAL A 56 5.08 0.45 7.00
N TYR A 57 4.58 -0.74 6.71
CA TYR A 57 3.84 -1.58 7.64
C TYR A 57 4.78 -2.63 8.18
N ILE A 58 4.86 -2.76 9.50
CA ILE A 58 5.69 -3.75 10.18
C ILE A 58 4.76 -4.74 10.86
N SER A 59 4.80 -6.00 10.46
CA SER A 59 4.00 -7.06 11.10
C SER A 59 4.51 -7.34 12.50
N GLU A 60 3.66 -7.92 13.35
CA GLU A 60 4.09 -8.44 14.65
C GLU A 60 5.16 -9.55 14.53
N LEU A 61 5.27 -10.18 13.36
CA LEU A 61 6.32 -11.16 13.03
C LEU A 61 7.65 -10.51 12.60
N GLY A 62 7.66 -9.19 12.39
CA GLY A 62 8.84 -8.42 12.00
C GLY A 62 9.00 -8.21 10.49
N ASP A 63 8.07 -8.69 9.67
CA ASP A 63 8.07 -8.44 8.23
C ASP A 63 7.75 -6.98 7.94
N THR A 64 8.36 -6.43 6.90
CA THR A 64 8.18 -5.02 6.53
C THR A 64 7.66 -4.89 5.11
N ILE A 65 6.55 -4.16 4.95
CA ILE A 65 5.92 -3.90 3.66
C ILE A 65 5.98 -2.41 3.37
N TYR A 66 6.58 -2.06 2.23
CA TYR A 66 6.65 -0.69 1.74
C TYR A 66 5.27 -0.20 1.28
N ASN A 67 4.92 1.05 1.63
CA ASN A 67 3.67 1.67 1.17
C ASN A 67 3.90 2.89 0.27
N GLN A 68 4.63 3.89 0.77
CA GLN A 68 4.80 5.17 0.06
C GLN A 68 6.07 5.90 0.47
N ASN A 69 6.53 6.83 -0.38
CA ASN A 69 7.72 7.62 -0.11
C ASN A 69 7.56 9.11 -0.45
N LYS A 70 8.25 9.94 0.35
CA LYS A 70 8.44 11.37 0.10
C LYS A 70 9.94 11.65 0.05
N PHE A 71 10.42 12.18 -1.07
CA PHE A 71 11.82 12.54 -1.28
C PHE A 71 11.98 14.05 -1.19
N PHE A 72 13.04 14.50 -0.50
CA PHE A 72 13.31 15.91 -0.28
C PHE A 72 14.76 16.23 -0.67
N VAL A 73 14.93 17.37 -1.33
CA VAL A 73 16.25 17.96 -1.65
C VAL A 73 16.26 19.39 -1.11
N ASN A 74 17.25 19.74 -0.30
CA ASN A 74 17.34 21.05 0.34
C ASN A 74 16.06 21.43 1.11
N GLY A 75 15.47 20.46 1.82
CA GLY A 75 14.24 20.63 2.60
C GLY A 75 12.95 20.76 1.78
N LYS A 76 13.02 20.77 0.45
CA LYS A 76 11.86 20.86 -0.45
C LYS A 76 11.46 19.49 -0.97
N LEU A 77 10.17 19.21 -1.02
CA LEU A 77 9.65 17.97 -1.61
C LEU A 77 9.99 17.94 -3.11
N ASP A 78 10.66 16.88 -3.54
CA ASP A 78 10.90 16.58 -4.94
C ASP A 78 9.76 15.69 -5.45
N SER A 79 8.78 16.31 -6.13
CA SER A 79 7.62 15.60 -6.66
C SER A 79 7.97 14.58 -7.75
N THR A 80 9.13 14.71 -8.39
CA THR A 80 9.58 13.79 -9.45
C THR A 80 10.10 12.47 -8.89
N LYS A 81 10.48 12.45 -7.60
CA LYS A 81 11.02 11.27 -6.89
C LYS A 81 10.12 10.75 -5.78
N SER A 82 8.99 11.42 -5.54
CA SER A 82 8.05 11.07 -4.46
C SER A 82 6.85 10.30 -5.01
N ASN A 83 6.47 9.21 -4.34
CA ASN A 83 5.29 8.41 -4.68
C ASN A 83 4.46 8.21 -3.42
N PHE A 84 3.37 8.95 -3.31
CA PHE A 84 2.54 8.97 -2.10
C PHE A 84 1.12 9.43 -2.41
N TYR A 85 0.21 9.20 -1.47
CA TYR A 85 -1.11 9.77 -1.50
C TYR A 85 -1.32 10.76 -0.34
N GLU A 86 -2.18 11.74 -0.58
CA GLU A 86 -2.74 12.61 0.45
C GLU A 86 -4.17 12.15 0.73
N LEU A 87 -4.51 11.91 2.00
CA LEU A 87 -5.86 11.62 2.45
C LEU A 87 -6.39 12.80 3.26
N ASP A 88 -7.46 13.40 2.76
CA ASP A 88 -8.31 14.32 3.52
C ASP A 88 -9.58 13.57 3.91
N LEU A 89 -9.87 13.49 5.21
CA LEU A 89 -11.01 12.75 5.76
C LEU A 89 -11.80 13.66 6.70
N SER A 90 -13.10 13.79 6.45
CA SER A 90 -14.02 14.56 7.25
C SER A 90 -15.17 13.67 7.72
N ALA A 91 -15.43 13.67 9.02
CA ALA A 91 -16.54 12.93 9.62
C ALA A 91 -17.81 13.78 9.63
N LYS A 92 -18.98 13.16 9.42
CA LYS A 92 -20.29 13.76 9.68
C LYS A 92 -20.92 13.16 10.92
N THR A 93 -21.89 13.87 11.47
CA THR A 93 -22.61 13.56 12.72
C THR A 93 -23.37 12.22 12.71
N ASN A 94 -23.56 11.60 11.54
CA ASN A 94 -24.33 10.37 11.33
C ASN A 94 -23.47 9.13 11.00
N GLY A 95 -22.16 9.16 11.25
CA GLY A 95 -21.27 8.04 10.92
C GLY A 95 -20.93 7.93 9.42
N GLU A 96 -21.27 8.95 8.64
CA GLU A 96 -20.84 9.08 7.24
C GLU A 96 -19.52 9.85 7.17
N TYR A 97 -18.52 9.26 6.53
CA TYR A 97 -17.23 9.90 6.26
C TYR A 97 -17.18 10.36 4.81
N LYS A 98 -16.71 11.59 4.60
CA LYS A 98 -16.34 12.09 3.28
C LYS A 98 -14.83 12.19 3.19
N GLY A 99 -14.28 11.60 2.14
CA GLY A 99 -12.84 11.64 1.92
C GLY A 99 -12.46 12.08 0.51
N LYS A 100 -11.24 12.60 0.41
CA LYS A 100 -10.57 12.88 -0.85
C LYS A 100 -9.16 12.30 -0.78
N ILE A 101 -8.83 11.47 -1.75
CA ILE A 101 -7.48 10.97 -1.95
C ILE A 101 -6.88 11.65 -3.18
N LYS A 102 -5.65 12.13 -3.08
CA LYS A 102 -4.88 12.66 -4.21
C LYS A 102 -3.55 11.94 -4.31
N ILE A 103 -3.23 11.42 -5.48
CA ILE A 103 -1.99 10.67 -5.74
C ILE A 103 -0.94 11.56 -6.37
N HIS A 104 0.28 11.41 -5.87
CA HIS A 104 1.50 11.96 -6.42
C HIS A 104 2.36 10.80 -6.91
N SER A 105 2.54 10.71 -8.23
CA SER A 105 3.25 9.60 -8.88
C SER A 105 4.53 10.12 -9.52
N GLY A 106 5.63 10.19 -8.76
CA GLY A 106 6.92 10.67 -9.24
C GLY A 106 7.41 9.93 -10.48
N TYR A 107 7.17 8.61 -10.56
CA TYR A 107 7.59 7.76 -11.67
C TYR A 107 7.07 8.20 -13.04
N ILE A 108 5.97 8.96 -13.13
CA ILE A 108 5.44 9.43 -14.41
C ILE A 108 6.27 10.56 -15.04
N HIS A 109 7.08 11.28 -14.24
CA HIS A 109 7.85 12.43 -14.72
C HIS A 109 8.99 12.01 -15.67
N ASN A 110 9.40 10.74 -15.63
CA ASN A 110 10.47 10.19 -16.45
C ASN A 110 9.95 9.44 -17.68
N ILE A 111 8.67 9.57 -18.00
CA ILE A 111 8.03 8.90 -19.13
C ILE A 111 7.90 9.92 -20.26
N GLU A 112 8.57 9.64 -21.38
CA GLU A 112 8.53 10.51 -22.56
C GLU A 112 7.24 10.35 -23.37
N SER A 113 6.68 9.13 -23.39
CA SER A 113 5.42 8.83 -24.07
C SER A 113 4.21 9.45 -23.37
N PRO A 114 3.18 9.87 -24.12
CA PRO A 114 1.96 10.41 -23.55
C PRO A 114 1.21 9.33 -22.76
N ILE A 115 0.75 9.70 -21.57
CA ILE A 115 -0.22 8.90 -20.82
C ILE A 115 -1.55 8.98 -21.55
N THR A 116 -2.07 7.84 -21.99
CA THR A 116 -3.35 7.76 -22.71
C THR A 116 -4.52 7.58 -21.76
N ARG A 117 -4.30 6.86 -20.66
CA ARG A 117 -5.31 6.68 -19.63
C ARG A 117 -4.70 6.59 -18.24
N ARG A 118 -5.40 7.15 -17.26
CA ARG A 118 -5.16 6.89 -15.84
C ARG A 118 -6.45 6.44 -15.19
N ARG A 119 -6.41 5.34 -14.45
CA ARG A 119 -7.55 4.81 -13.69
C ARG A 119 -7.13 4.65 -12.24
N LEU A 120 -7.81 5.36 -11.37
CA LEU A 120 -7.70 5.19 -9.93
C LEU A 120 -8.86 4.33 -9.45
N GLN A 121 -8.57 3.32 -8.63
CA GLN A 121 -9.59 2.52 -7.95
C GLN A 121 -9.30 2.50 -6.46
N LEU A 122 -10.31 2.82 -5.66
CA LEU A 122 -10.26 2.75 -4.21
C LEU A 122 -11.21 1.66 -3.75
N TYR A 123 -10.70 0.71 -2.98
CA TYR A 123 -11.51 -0.31 -2.32
C TYR A 123 -11.44 -0.09 -0.81
N LEU A 124 -12.61 0.00 -0.17
CA LEU A 124 -12.72 0.16 1.28
C LEU A 124 -13.31 -1.10 1.92
N LEU A 125 -12.70 -1.51 3.04
CA LEU A 125 -13.20 -2.56 3.90
C LEU A 125 -14.20 -1.97 4.91
N ASN A 126 -15.39 -2.57 4.97
CA ASN A 126 -16.28 -2.43 6.11
C ASN A 126 -16.24 -3.76 6.87
N ARG A 127 -16.23 -3.73 8.21
CA ARG A 127 -15.88 -4.83 9.14
C ARG A 127 -16.69 -6.15 9.05
N GLU A 128 -17.47 -6.36 7.99
CA GLU A 128 -18.25 -7.58 7.71
C GLU A 128 -17.57 -8.45 6.61
N ASP A 129 -16.24 -8.56 6.67
CA ASP A 129 -15.43 -9.51 5.87
C ASP A 129 -15.54 -9.41 4.32
N SER A 130 -16.02 -8.28 3.79
CA SER A 130 -16.07 -8.04 2.35
C SER A 130 -15.63 -6.62 1.97
N ILE A 131 -14.97 -6.51 0.81
CA ILE A 131 -14.80 -5.24 0.11
C ILE A 131 -16.21 -4.73 -0.21
N ASN A 132 -16.63 -3.68 0.49
CA ASN A 132 -18.02 -3.26 0.51
C ASN A 132 -18.28 -2.00 -0.30
N THR A 133 -17.23 -1.30 -0.73
CA THR A 133 -17.39 -0.12 -1.58
C THR A 133 -16.16 0.12 -2.44
N ASP A 134 -16.36 0.23 -3.74
CA ASP A 134 -15.37 0.68 -4.71
C ASP A 134 -15.69 2.09 -5.21
N PHE A 135 -14.64 2.88 -5.45
CA PHE A 135 -14.72 4.18 -6.08
C PHE A 135 -13.72 4.24 -7.22
N GLU A 136 -14.10 4.91 -8.29
CA GLU A 136 -13.26 5.05 -9.46
C GLU A 136 -13.09 6.52 -9.87
N SER A 137 -11.91 6.83 -10.40
CA SER A 137 -11.71 8.03 -11.19
C SER A 137 -10.90 7.74 -12.45
N ILE A 138 -11.32 8.30 -13.58
CA ILE A 138 -10.66 8.18 -14.88
C ILE A 138 -10.04 9.51 -15.28
N ASN A 139 -8.79 9.48 -15.75
CA ASN A 139 -8.00 10.62 -16.19
C ASN A 139 -7.88 11.74 -15.14
N MET A 140 -7.97 11.37 -13.87
CA MET A 140 -7.69 12.26 -12.75
C MET A 140 -6.69 11.58 -11.82
N ASN A 141 -6.00 12.39 -11.02
CA ASN A 141 -5.09 11.92 -9.97
C ASN A 141 -5.74 11.95 -8.58
N ASN A 142 -7.06 12.03 -8.50
CA ASN A 142 -7.76 12.09 -7.22
C ASN A 142 -9.10 11.34 -7.27
N ILE A 143 -9.49 10.78 -6.12
CA ILE A 143 -10.78 10.14 -5.87
C ILE A 143 -11.47 10.92 -4.74
N LYS A 144 -12.77 11.19 -4.91
CA LYS A 144 -13.63 11.61 -3.81
C LYS A 144 -14.55 10.45 -3.46
N PHE A 145 -14.75 10.20 -2.18
CA PHE A 145 -15.57 9.09 -1.71
C PHE A 145 -16.45 9.51 -0.53
N SER A 146 -17.53 8.76 -0.32
CA SER A 146 -18.38 8.86 0.87
C SER A 146 -18.68 7.45 1.34
N TYR A 147 -18.40 7.16 2.60
CA TYR A 147 -18.47 5.82 3.15
C TYR A 147 -19.05 5.86 4.56
N SER A 148 -19.98 4.95 4.85
CA SER A 148 -20.61 4.83 6.16
C SER A 148 -19.93 3.73 6.95
N SER A 149 -19.45 4.07 8.15
CA SER A 149 -18.83 3.11 9.07
C SER A 149 -19.45 3.23 10.45
N SER A 150 -19.53 2.11 11.14
CA SER A 150 -19.87 2.05 12.57
C SER A 150 -18.73 2.52 13.47
N ASN A 151 -17.51 2.66 12.94
CA ASN A 151 -16.34 3.14 13.65
C ASN A 151 -15.58 4.19 12.82
N ASP A 152 -14.55 4.79 13.42
CA ASP A 152 -13.71 5.78 12.77
C ASP A 152 -12.46 5.18 12.11
N THR A 153 -12.41 3.86 11.96
CA THR A 153 -11.33 3.15 11.27
C THR A 153 -11.65 3.07 9.78
N LEU A 154 -10.74 3.58 8.97
CA LEU A 154 -10.73 3.46 7.52
C LEU A 154 -9.61 2.50 7.14
N ILE A 155 -9.98 1.42 6.44
CA ILE A 155 -9.04 0.44 5.89
C ILE A 155 -9.38 0.26 4.42
N GLY A 156 -8.36 0.22 3.57
CA GLY A 156 -8.56 -0.01 2.15
C GLY A 156 -7.27 -0.18 1.38
N ILE A 157 -7.44 -0.21 0.06
CA ILE A 157 -6.35 -0.25 -0.92
C ILE A 157 -6.70 0.69 -2.08
N LEU A 158 -5.69 1.40 -2.55
CA LEU A 158 -5.77 2.30 -3.68
C LEU A 158 -4.87 1.75 -4.79
N LEU A 159 -5.46 1.53 -5.95
CA LEU A 159 -4.76 1.16 -7.17
C LEU A 159 -4.68 2.37 -8.10
N ASP A 160 -3.49 2.62 -8.63
CA ASP A 160 -3.20 3.63 -9.65
C ASP A 160 -2.69 2.91 -10.90
N MET A 161 -3.54 2.80 -11.91
CA MET A 161 -3.22 2.19 -13.19
C MET A 161 -3.04 3.27 -14.24
N ILE A 162 -1.92 3.21 -14.95
CA ILE A 162 -1.56 4.17 -16.00
C ILE A 162 -1.24 3.39 -17.27
N GLU A 163 -1.97 3.71 -18.34
CA GLU A 163 -1.77 3.18 -19.68
C GLU A 163 -1.00 4.22 -20.51
N ILE A 164 -0.03 3.73 -21.28
CA ILE A 164 0.91 4.55 -22.04
C ILE A 164 1.12 3.86 -23.38
N ASP A 165 0.88 4.59 -24.46
CA ASP A 165 1.19 4.11 -25.80
C ASP A 165 2.70 4.14 -26.00
N THR A 166 3.24 3.05 -26.52
CA THR A 166 4.67 2.90 -26.81
C THR A 166 4.88 2.19 -28.12
N VAL A 167 6.06 2.39 -28.72
CA VAL A 167 6.48 1.67 -29.92
C VAL A 167 7.71 0.87 -29.58
N ILE A 168 7.67 -0.45 -29.81
CA ILE A 168 8.81 -1.36 -29.60
C ILE A 168 9.02 -2.07 -30.93
N ASP A 169 10.23 -1.95 -31.49
CA ASP A 169 10.60 -2.54 -32.78
C ASP A 169 9.65 -2.22 -33.95
N GLY A 170 9.05 -1.03 -33.91
CA GLY A 170 8.11 -0.56 -34.94
C GLY A 170 6.66 -1.02 -34.75
N GLU A 171 6.37 -1.79 -33.71
CA GLU A 171 5.02 -2.23 -33.36
C GLU A 171 4.38 -1.36 -32.27
N ASN A 172 3.10 -1.02 -32.44
CA ASN A 172 2.33 -0.31 -31.44
C ASN A 172 2.00 -1.22 -30.26
N MET A 173 2.39 -0.80 -29.06
CA MET A 173 2.25 -1.55 -27.82
C MET A 173 1.64 -0.65 -26.74
N VAL A 174 1.02 -1.27 -25.73
CA VAL A 174 0.54 -0.56 -24.55
C VAL A 174 1.39 -0.98 -23.36
N ARG A 175 1.99 0.00 -22.68
CA ARG A 175 2.64 -0.20 -21.39
C ARG A 175 1.65 0.11 -20.28
N LEU A 176 1.38 -0.88 -19.43
CA LEU A 176 0.61 -0.72 -18.21
C LEU A 176 1.56 -0.54 -17.01
N LEU A 177 1.33 0.51 -16.23
CA LEU A 177 1.96 0.73 -14.93
C LEU A 177 0.91 0.63 -13.84
N GLU A 178 1.11 -0.26 -12.88
CA GLU A 178 0.28 -0.37 -11.68
C GLU A 178 1.09 0.09 -10.47
N SER A 179 0.50 0.95 -9.65
CA SER A 179 0.98 1.27 -8.31
C SER A 179 -0.11 1.00 -7.29
N ARG A 180 0.31 0.53 -6.12
CA ARG A 180 -0.57 0.10 -5.04
C ARG A 180 -0.21 0.83 -3.77
N TYR A 181 -1.24 1.32 -3.08
CA TYR A 181 -1.10 1.96 -1.79
C TYR A 181 -2.11 1.37 -0.82
N TYR A 182 -1.62 0.88 0.31
CA TYR A 182 -2.46 0.50 1.44
C TYR A 182 -2.94 1.78 2.12
N LEU A 183 -4.24 1.81 2.43
CA LEU A 183 -4.92 2.97 2.98
C LEU A 183 -5.38 2.63 4.39
N ASP A 184 -4.83 3.34 5.37
CA ASP A 184 -5.25 3.26 6.75
C ASP A 184 -5.35 4.67 7.34
N ASN A 185 -6.22 4.90 8.31
CA ASN A 185 -6.23 6.14 9.08
C ASN A 185 -5.75 5.97 10.53
N LYS A 186 -5.50 4.73 10.98
CA LYS A 186 -4.90 4.40 12.28
C LYS A 186 -3.44 3.95 12.11
N SER A 187 -2.65 4.09 13.17
CA SER A 187 -1.25 3.64 13.19
C SER A 187 -1.10 2.13 13.41
N GLU A 188 -2.02 1.54 14.17
CA GLU A 188 -2.18 0.09 14.31
C GLU A 188 -3.33 -0.35 13.42
N THR A 189 -3.15 -1.41 12.65
CA THR A 189 -4.16 -1.84 11.70
C THR A 189 -4.16 -3.35 11.49
N LEU A 190 -5.37 -3.86 11.30
CA LEU A 190 -5.64 -5.22 10.84
C LEU A 190 -5.99 -5.21 9.35
N ASN A 191 -5.25 -4.43 8.55
CA ASN A 191 -5.54 -4.32 7.11
C ASN A 191 -5.29 -5.67 6.42
N THR A 192 -6.32 -6.50 6.36
CA THR A 192 -6.27 -7.86 5.82
C THR A 192 -5.93 -7.89 4.34
N LEU A 193 -6.18 -6.79 3.60
CA LEU A 193 -5.80 -6.64 2.20
C LEU A 193 -4.29 -6.66 2.01
N ILE A 194 -3.51 -6.29 3.03
CA ILE A 194 -2.05 -6.45 2.97
C ILE A 194 -1.70 -7.93 2.76
N ASN A 195 -2.33 -8.83 3.52
CA ASN A 195 -2.05 -10.26 3.46
C ASN A 195 -2.60 -10.92 2.18
N GLU A 196 -3.85 -10.61 1.82
CA GLU A 196 -4.50 -11.19 0.63
C GLU A 196 -3.71 -10.89 -0.65
N PHE A 197 -3.20 -9.67 -0.79
CA PHE A 197 -2.52 -9.23 -2.00
C PHE A 197 -1.03 -9.60 -2.04
N GLU A 198 -0.39 -9.88 -0.91
CA GLU A 198 0.98 -10.42 -0.88
C GLU A 198 0.99 -11.95 -1.09
N LYS A 199 -0.04 -12.68 -0.62
CA LYS A 199 -0.19 -14.12 -0.92
C LYS A 199 -0.28 -14.41 -2.43
N ASN A 200 -0.89 -13.52 -3.20
CA ASN A 200 -1.06 -13.67 -4.65
C ASN A 200 0.18 -13.32 -5.50
N LYS A 201 1.32 -12.95 -4.89
CA LYS A 201 2.57 -12.61 -5.61
C LYS A 201 3.59 -13.75 -5.68
N ASN A 202 3.40 -14.84 -4.94
CA ASN A 202 4.26 -16.03 -4.93
C ASN A 202 3.61 -17.19 -5.69
#